data_AF-A0A5D3E1B7-F1
#
_entry.id   AF-A0A5D3E1B7-F1
#
_cell.length_a   1.000
_cell.length_b   1.000
_cell.length_c   1.000
_cell.angle_alpha   90.00
_cell.angle_beta   90.00
_cell.angle_gamma   90.00
#
_symmetry.space_group_name_H-M   'P 1'
#
loop_
_entity.id
_entity.type
_entity.pdbx_description
1 polymer ?
#
loop_
_entity_poly.entity_id
_entity_poly.type
_entity_poly.pdbx_seq_one_letter_code
_entity_poly.pdbx_strand_id
1 'polypeptide(L)'
;MRLHSLSLSPSTSSSVLAGANLHDRAFPLHSGLGMNFLATYMRRLYSTTSTTADSQSPASEKSGESNSSEGDKSGKSNEGQDAGKPVRGGPVSWLSFLLLVATGAGLVFYYDREKKRHIEEINKASTEVKQGPSVGKAAIGGPFKLVNHDGKQVTEKDFFGKWTLIYFGFTHCPDICPDELQKLAAAVDKIKKAGIKIVPIFISVDPERDTVEQVREYVKEFHPDLVGLTGTSDEIRNVARAYRVYYMKTEEEDSDYLVDHSIVMYLMGPEKMEFVKFFGKNNDVDSLADGVIKEIKQYKK
;
A
#
# COMPACT_ATOMS: atom_id res chain seq x y z
N MET A 1 75.88 -54.35 -15.12
CA MET A 1 74.62 -54.62 -15.84
C MET A 1 73.94 -53.27 -16.04
N ARG A 2 74.13 -52.62 -17.19
CA ARG A 2 73.28 -52.66 -18.40
C ARG A 2 71.86 -52.15 -18.11
N LEU A 3 71.23 -51.23 -18.84
CA LEU A 3 71.54 -50.46 -20.07
C LEU A 3 70.36 -49.47 -20.27
N HIS A 4 70.66 -48.23 -20.71
CA HIS A 4 70.06 -47.48 -21.84
C HIS A 4 68.52 -47.27 -21.90
N SER A 5 67.95 -46.17 -22.40
CA SER A 5 68.38 -45.16 -23.40
C SER A 5 67.33 -44.03 -23.41
N LEU A 6 67.75 -42.74 -23.45
CA LEU A 6 67.67 -41.80 -24.62
C LEU A 6 66.22 -41.39 -24.98
N SER A 7 65.86 -40.14 -25.34
CA SER A 7 66.66 -39.02 -25.82
C SER A 7 65.74 -37.81 -26.12
N LEU A 8 66.21 -36.62 -25.72
CA LEU A 8 66.26 -35.34 -26.47
C LEU A 8 64.95 -34.64 -26.94
N SER A 9 64.61 -33.55 -26.23
CA SER A 9 64.77 -32.10 -26.58
C SER A 9 64.97 -31.68 -28.07
N PRO A 10 65.11 -30.36 -28.43
CA PRO A 10 64.80 -29.08 -27.75
C PRO A 10 64.22 -27.97 -28.70
N SER A 11 63.91 -26.79 -28.10
CA SER A 11 64.16 -25.39 -28.55
C SER A 11 63.70 -24.90 -29.96
N THR A 12 63.34 -23.66 -30.25
CA THR A 12 63.97 -22.34 -29.97
C THR A 12 63.04 -21.27 -30.60
N SER A 13 62.78 -20.16 -29.89
CA SER A 13 63.19 -18.78 -30.21
C SER A 13 62.37 -17.94 -31.19
N SER A 14 62.11 -16.71 -30.72
CA SER A 14 62.21 -15.43 -31.46
C SER A 14 61.12 -15.13 -32.50
N SER A 15 60.64 -13.90 -32.72
CA SER A 15 60.79 -12.58 -32.12
C SER A 15 60.06 -11.57 -33.04
N VAL A 16 59.76 -10.37 -32.54
CA VAL A 16 59.97 -9.08 -33.23
C VAL A 16 58.85 -8.46 -34.10
N LEU A 17 58.47 -7.23 -33.66
CA LEU A 17 58.06 -6.00 -34.39
C LEU A 17 56.69 -5.97 -35.07
N ALA A 18 55.98 -4.85 -35.27
CA ALA A 18 56.07 -3.42 -34.94
C ALA A 18 54.61 -2.89 -35.14
N GLY A 19 54.09 -1.93 -34.39
CA GLY A 19 54.29 -0.49 -34.62
C GLY A 19 53.16 0.11 -35.46
N ALA A 20 52.41 1.07 -34.91
CA ALA A 20 52.01 2.34 -35.54
C ALA A 20 50.92 3.06 -34.72
N ASN A 21 51.28 4.23 -34.20
CA ASN A 21 50.40 5.34 -33.83
C ASN A 21 49.58 5.83 -35.04
N LEU A 22 48.48 6.55 -34.81
CA LEU A 22 48.28 7.96 -35.22
C LEU A 22 46.80 8.39 -35.22
N HIS A 23 46.61 9.62 -34.69
CA HIS A 23 45.59 10.62 -34.96
C HIS A 23 44.13 10.34 -34.52
N ASP A 24 43.61 11.04 -33.51
CA ASP A 24 43.18 12.46 -33.55
C ASP A 24 41.86 12.63 -34.32
N ARG A 25 40.79 12.91 -33.57
CA ARG A 25 39.61 13.66 -34.03
C ARG A 25 38.67 14.00 -32.88
N ALA A 26 38.79 15.24 -32.45
CA ALA A 26 37.82 15.95 -31.65
C ALA A 26 36.72 16.57 -32.54
N PHE A 27 35.48 16.60 -32.01
CA PHE A 27 34.34 17.53 -32.25
C PHE A 27 33.75 17.68 -33.68
N PRO A 28 32.39 17.84 -33.82
CA PRO A 28 31.74 19.08 -33.41
C PRO A 28 30.34 18.99 -32.76
N LEU A 29 30.05 20.07 -32.02
CA LEU A 29 28.76 20.59 -31.58
C LEU A 29 27.83 20.94 -32.76
N HIS A 30 26.56 20.56 -32.64
CA HIS A 30 25.30 21.26 -33.01
C HIS A 30 24.18 20.23 -32.77
N SER A 31 23.00 20.49 -32.22
CA SER A 31 22.18 21.68 -32.13
C SER A 31 21.07 21.40 -31.12
N GLY A 32 20.72 22.39 -30.30
CA GLY A 32 19.58 22.31 -29.39
C GLY A 32 18.23 22.34 -30.12
N LEU A 33 17.20 21.80 -29.46
CA LEU A 33 15.79 22.16 -29.63
C LEU A 33 14.95 21.44 -28.56
N GLY A 34 14.19 22.23 -27.78
CA GLY A 34 12.90 21.77 -27.25
C GLY A 34 12.83 21.39 -25.77
N MET A 35 13.10 22.35 -24.89
CA MET A 35 12.38 22.40 -23.61
C MET A 35 10.94 22.89 -23.83
N ASN A 36 10.05 22.45 -22.92
CA ASN A 36 8.66 22.87 -22.70
C ASN A 36 7.62 22.09 -23.50
N PHE A 37 6.93 21.12 -22.87
CA PHE A 37 5.51 20.87 -23.12
C PHE A 37 4.87 20.16 -21.90
N LEU A 38 3.76 20.75 -21.43
CA LEU A 38 2.71 20.19 -20.53
C LEU A 38 2.88 20.27 -19.01
N ALA A 39 2.93 21.51 -18.51
CA ALA A 39 2.34 21.88 -17.23
C ALA A 39 1.27 22.97 -17.45
N THR A 40 0.11 22.64 -18.04
CA THR A 40 -1.03 23.59 -18.09
C THR A 40 -2.36 22.88 -18.36
N TYR A 41 -3.01 22.35 -17.32
CA TYR A 41 -4.48 22.19 -17.36
C TYR A 41 -5.08 22.23 -15.96
N MET A 42 -5.00 23.40 -15.32
CA MET A 42 -5.79 23.76 -14.14
C MET A 42 -5.90 25.29 -14.08
N ARG A 43 -6.70 25.86 -15.00
CA ARG A 43 -7.41 27.13 -14.80
C ARG A 43 -8.20 27.47 -16.05
N ARG A 44 -9.42 27.94 -15.82
CA ARG A 44 -10.17 28.91 -16.64
C ARG A 44 -11.24 28.35 -17.58
N LEU A 45 -12.34 27.93 -16.96
CA LEU A 45 -13.72 28.19 -17.38
C LEU A 45 -14.50 28.18 -16.04
N TYR A 46 -15.00 29.24 -15.43
CA TYR A 46 -15.56 30.50 -15.90
C TYR A 46 -15.36 31.57 -14.81
N SER A 47 -14.86 32.75 -15.18
CA SER A 47 -15.08 33.98 -14.42
C SER A 47 -15.87 34.93 -15.32
N THR A 48 -17.14 35.12 -15.02
CA THR A 48 -17.95 36.35 -15.17
C THR A 48 -19.32 35.95 -14.62
N THR A 49 -19.74 36.44 -13.46
CA THR A 49 -20.31 37.76 -13.33
C THR A 49 -20.29 38.19 -11.86
N SER A 50 -19.90 39.44 -11.67
CA SER A 50 -20.06 40.24 -10.46
C SER A 50 -21.54 40.46 -10.15
N THR A 51 -21.95 40.31 -8.89
CA THR A 51 -22.65 41.36 -8.12
C THR A 51 -22.92 40.89 -6.67
N THR A 52 -22.26 41.60 -5.75
CA THR A 52 -22.71 42.03 -4.41
C THR A 52 -24.04 41.49 -3.87
N ALA A 53 -24.01 40.85 -2.71
CA ALA A 53 -24.77 41.27 -1.52
C ALA A 53 -24.40 40.36 -0.33
N ASP A 54 -23.67 40.96 0.59
CA ASP A 54 -23.37 40.45 1.91
C ASP A 54 -24.59 40.61 2.84
N SER A 55 -24.48 39.99 4.01
CA SER A 55 -25.09 40.36 5.29
C SER A 55 -26.30 39.59 5.85
N GLN A 56 -25.98 39.01 7.01
CA GLN A 56 -26.80 38.48 8.09
C GLN A 56 -27.55 39.58 8.85
N SER A 57 -28.74 39.24 9.38
CA SER A 57 -29.37 39.80 10.58
C SER A 57 -29.73 41.31 10.51
N PRO A 58 -30.46 41.95 11.46
CA PRO A 58 -30.87 41.52 12.80
C PRO A 58 -32.31 41.91 13.21
N ALA A 59 -32.63 41.61 14.47
CA ALA A 59 -33.76 42.12 15.25
C ALA A 59 -33.50 43.54 15.81
N SER A 60 -34.55 44.35 15.94
CA SER A 60 -34.82 45.35 17.01
C SER A 60 -36.20 45.99 16.70
N GLU A 61 -37.23 45.85 17.55
CA GLU A 61 -37.61 46.66 18.73
C GLU A 61 -37.96 48.15 18.49
N LYS A 62 -39.23 48.48 18.87
CA LYS A 62 -39.83 49.79 19.24
C LYS A 62 -40.00 50.85 18.12
N SER A 63 -41.05 51.66 18.05
CA SER A 63 -42.08 52.13 19.01
C SER A 63 -43.10 53.04 18.27
N GLY A 64 -44.29 53.24 18.87
CA GLY A 64 -45.17 54.41 18.69
C GLY A 64 -46.27 54.28 17.62
N GLU A 65 -47.54 53.98 17.94
CA GLU A 65 -48.57 54.90 18.51
C GLU A 65 -49.07 55.86 17.41
N SER A 66 -50.36 56.05 17.08
CA SER A 66 -51.65 55.93 17.79
C SER A 66 -52.82 56.05 16.78
N ASN A 67 -54.04 55.81 17.29
CA ASN A 67 -55.37 56.27 16.84
C ASN A 67 -56.15 55.33 15.90
N SER A 68 -57.46 55.11 16.07
CA SER A 68 -58.46 55.46 17.09
C SER A 68 -59.79 54.91 16.56
N SER A 69 -60.62 54.31 17.45
CA SER A 69 -62.10 54.21 17.37
C SER A 69 -62.72 53.52 16.14
N GLU A 70 -63.90 52.91 16.12
CA GLU A 70 -65.11 52.78 16.96
C GLU A 70 -65.79 51.46 16.47
N GLY A 71 -66.41 50.62 17.31
CA GLY A 71 -67.86 50.63 17.60
C GLY A 71 -68.73 50.41 16.34
N ASP A 72 -69.71 49.51 16.22
CA ASP A 72 -70.49 48.74 17.19
C ASP A 72 -71.57 47.91 16.41
N LYS A 73 -72.33 47.07 17.14
CA LYS A 73 -73.62 46.38 16.85
C LYS A 73 -73.54 44.93 16.34
N SER A 74 -73.82 43.91 17.19
CA SER A 74 -75.14 43.48 17.73
C SER A 74 -76.16 43.24 16.61
N GLY A 75 -76.66 42.04 16.28
CA GLY A 75 -76.93 40.83 17.06
C GLY A 75 -78.44 40.59 17.06
N LYS A 76 -78.95 39.49 16.48
CA LYS A 76 -80.22 38.84 16.91
C LYS A 76 -80.49 37.44 16.28
N SER A 77 -80.38 36.43 17.14
CA SER A 77 -81.17 35.19 17.41
C SER A 77 -81.97 34.39 16.35
N ASN A 78 -81.82 33.05 16.49
CA ASN A 78 -82.76 31.91 16.41
C ASN A 78 -83.36 31.52 15.03
N GLU A 79 -83.56 30.26 14.62
CA GLU A 79 -83.67 28.96 15.31
C GLU A 79 -83.54 27.82 14.27
N GLY A 80 -83.09 26.62 14.66
CA GLY A 80 -83.16 25.42 13.80
C GLY A 80 -82.28 24.27 14.29
N GLN A 81 -82.93 23.18 14.70
CA GLN A 81 -82.40 22.05 15.47
C GLN A 81 -81.49 21.08 14.67
N ASP A 82 -80.65 20.37 15.44
CA ASP A 82 -80.45 18.91 15.42
C ASP A 82 -79.09 18.30 14.97
N ALA A 83 -78.66 17.34 15.82
CA ALA A 83 -77.73 16.21 15.64
C ALA A 83 -76.22 16.37 15.37
N GLY A 84 -75.42 16.32 16.46
CA GLY A 84 -74.58 15.16 16.77
C GLY A 84 -73.12 15.06 16.24
N LYS A 85 -72.14 15.36 17.11
CA LYS A 85 -71.12 14.42 17.68
C LYS A 85 -70.00 15.20 18.40
N PRO A 86 -69.62 14.85 19.64
CA PRO A 86 -68.54 15.54 20.35
C PRO A 86 -67.16 15.06 19.87
N VAL A 87 -66.31 16.02 19.47
CA VAL A 87 -64.86 15.80 19.29
C VAL A 87 -64.23 15.73 20.68
N ARG A 88 -63.74 14.55 21.07
CA ARG A 88 -62.96 14.39 22.31
C ARG A 88 -61.87 13.33 22.13
N GLY A 89 -60.60 13.73 22.24
CA GLY A 89 -59.50 12.80 22.52
C GLY A 89 -58.09 13.24 22.12
N GLY A 90 -57.30 13.70 23.10
CA GLY A 90 -55.83 13.54 23.24
C GLY A 90 -54.89 14.26 22.25
N PRO A 91 -53.67 14.66 22.67
CA PRO A 91 -52.75 15.45 21.85
C PRO A 91 -52.11 14.72 20.66
N VAL A 92 -52.39 13.43 20.42
CA VAL A 92 -51.98 12.74 19.18
C VAL A 92 -52.95 11.60 18.89
N SER A 93 -53.58 11.64 17.72
CA SER A 93 -54.45 10.56 17.24
C SER A 93 -53.61 9.32 16.88
N TRP A 94 -54.12 8.12 17.15
CA TRP A 94 -53.53 6.86 16.66
C TRP A 94 -53.30 6.88 15.15
N LEU A 95 -54.13 7.66 14.42
CA LEU A 95 -53.99 7.89 12.99
C LEU A 95 -52.71 8.68 12.66
N SER A 96 -52.33 9.67 13.47
CA SER A 96 -51.10 10.45 13.31
C SER A 96 -49.85 9.59 13.56
N PHE A 97 -49.93 8.65 14.51
CA PHE A 97 -48.84 7.70 14.78
C PHE A 97 -48.64 6.74 13.60
N LEU A 98 -49.74 6.17 13.07
CA LEU A 98 -49.68 5.31 11.89
C LEU A 98 -49.12 6.04 10.66
N LEU A 99 -49.49 7.31 10.47
CA LEU A 99 -48.97 8.13 9.39
C LEU A 99 -47.46 8.37 9.54
N LEU A 100 -47.00 8.72 10.74
CA LEU A 100 -45.56 8.91 11.01
C LEU A 100 -44.74 7.65 10.80
N VAL A 101 -45.25 6.49 11.24
CA VAL A 101 -44.58 5.19 11.02
C VAL A 101 -44.54 4.85 9.53
N ALA A 102 -45.64 5.06 8.80
CA ALA A 102 -45.68 4.82 7.36
C ALA A 102 -44.72 5.74 6.59
N THR A 103 -44.68 7.04 6.93
CA THR A 103 -43.74 8.00 6.33
C THR A 103 -42.31 7.67 6.69
N GLY A 104 -42.02 7.29 7.94
CA GLY A 104 -40.69 6.87 8.38
C GLY A 104 -40.22 5.59 7.66
N ALA A 105 -41.08 4.58 7.56
CA ALA A 105 -40.79 3.35 6.82
C ALA A 105 -40.59 3.61 5.32
N GLY A 106 -41.39 4.51 4.73
CA GLY A 106 -41.24 4.95 3.35
C GLY A 106 -39.92 5.68 3.10
N LEU A 107 -39.50 6.57 4.01
CA LEU A 107 -38.20 7.24 3.93
C LEU A 107 -37.06 6.25 4.06
N VAL A 108 -37.11 5.35 5.06
CA VAL A 108 -36.10 4.30 5.24
C VAL A 108 -36.03 3.42 4.00
N PHE A 109 -37.17 2.97 3.47
CA PHE A 109 -37.21 2.17 2.24
C PHE A 109 -36.65 2.92 1.03
N TYR A 110 -36.96 4.21 0.88
CA TYR A 110 -36.44 5.07 -0.18
C TYR A 110 -34.92 5.23 -0.09
N TYR A 111 -34.41 5.61 1.08
CA TYR A 111 -32.97 5.74 1.31
C TYR A 111 -32.24 4.40 1.19
N ASP A 112 -32.82 3.30 1.67
CA ASP A 112 -32.21 1.97 1.59
C ASP A 112 -32.18 1.46 0.13
N ARG A 113 -33.19 1.82 -0.68
CA ARG A 113 -33.24 1.54 -2.13
C ARG A 113 -32.24 2.38 -2.93
N GLU A 114 -32.05 3.65 -2.56
CA GLU A 114 -31.08 4.54 -3.21
C GLU A 114 -29.63 4.19 -2.81
N LYS A 115 -29.39 3.91 -1.52
CA LYS A 115 -28.08 3.53 -0.99
C LYS A 115 -27.60 2.18 -1.54
N LYS A 116 -28.50 1.20 -1.75
CA LYS A 116 -28.15 -0.09 -2.37
C LYS A 116 -27.61 0.07 -3.79
N ARG A 117 -28.17 0.98 -4.59
CA ARG A 117 -27.68 1.24 -5.97
C ARG A 117 -26.26 1.80 -5.96
N HIS A 118 -25.99 2.78 -5.12
CA HIS A 118 -24.64 3.34 -5.01
C HIS A 118 -23.62 2.36 -4.43
N ILE A 119 -24.02 1.52 -3.46
CA ILE A 119 -23.13 0.48 -2.91
C ILE A 119 -22.81 -0.57 -3.98
N GLU A 120 -23.80 -0.98 -4.78
CA GLU A 120 -23.60 -1.94 -5.87
C GLU A 120 -22.75 -1.35 -7.01
N GLU A 121 -22.94 -0.09 -7.36
CA GLU A 121 -22.08 0.63 -8.31
C GLU A 121 -20.64 0.79 -7.81
N ILE A 122 -20.43 1.11 -6.52
CA ILE A 122 -19.09 1.17 -5.91
C ILE A 122 -18.44 -0.22 -5.90
N ASN A 123 -19.20 -1.28 -5.61
CA ASN A 123 -18.70 -2.65 -5.64
C ASN A 123 -18.36 -3.10 -7.07
N LYS A 124 -19.16 -2.73 -8.05
CA LYS A 124 -18.92 -3.01 -9.47
C LYS A 124 -17.72 -2.23 -9.99
N ALA A 125 -17.66 -0.92 -9.74
CA ALA A 125 -16.54 -0.06 -10.10
C ALA A 125 -15.23 -0.50 -9.43
N SER A 126 -15.26 -0.91 -8.15
CA SER A 126 -14.06 -1.44 -7.48
C SER A 126 -13.64 -2.82 -8.02
N THR A 127 -14.58 -3.63 -8.51
CA THR A 127 -14.27 -4.89 -9.20
C THR A 127 -13.68 -4.63 -10.58
N GLU A 128 -14.19 -3.65 -11.32
CA GLU A 128 -13.65 -3.23 -12.62
C GLU A 128 -12.28 -2.54 -12.48
N VAL A 129 -12.04 -1.76 -11.43
CA VAL A 129 -10.70 -1.20 -11.12
C VAL A 129 -9.70 -2.30 -10.77
N LYS A 130 -10.12 -3.37 -10.08
CA LYS A 130 -9.28 -4.56 -9.88
C LYS A 130 -8.99 -5.32 -11.19
N GLN A 131 -9.84 -5.14 -12.22
CA GLN A 131 -9.73 -5.79 -13.53
C GLN A 131 -9.31 -4.84 -14.66
N GLY A 132 -8.92 -3.60 -14.33
CA GLY A 132 -8.41 -2.65 -15.32
C GLY A 132 -7.20 -3.24 -16.06
N PRO A 133 -6.91 -2.78 -17.29
CA PRO A 133 -5.84 -3.33 -18.11
C PRO A 133 -4.55 -3.34 -17.29
N SER A 134 -4.07 -4.54 -16.96
CA SER A 134 -2.80 -4.69 -16.27
C SER A 134 -1.71 -4.26 -17.24
N VAL A 135 -1.39 -2.96 -17.24
CA VAL A 135 -0.14 -2.44 -17.78
C VAL A 135 0.93 -3.32 -17.14
N GLY A 136 1.60 -4.13 -17.96
CA GLY A 136 2.15 -5.45 -17.60
C GLY A 136 2.52 -5.62 -16.13
N LYS A 137 1.92 -6.62 -15.47
CA LYS A 137 2.14 -6.99 -14.05
C LYS A 137 3.58 -6.65 -13.68
N ALA A 138 3.78 -5.57 -12.92
CA ALA A 138 5.12 -5.11 -12.57
C ALA A 138 5.85 -6.32 -11.97
N ALA A 139 6.90 -6.77 -12.64
CA ALA A 139 7.62 -7.97 -12.23
C ALA A 139 8.34 -7.63 -10.91
N ILE A 140 7.72 -8.02 -9.80
CA ILE A 140 8.32 -8.02 -8.48
C ILE A 140 9.06 -9.34 -8.32
N GLY A 141 10.32 -9.25 -7.92
CA GLY A 141 11.22 -10.38 -7.80
C GLY A 141 12.23 -10.44 -8.94
N GLY A 142 13.23 -11.30 -8.76
CA GLY A 142 14.33 -11.48 -9.69
C GLY A 142 15.44 -12.30 -9.06
N PRO A 143 16.44 -12.70 -9.86
CA PRO A 143 17.56 -13.46 -9.34
C PRO A 143 18.34 -12.60 -8.34
N PHE A 144 18.81 -13.25 -7.27
CA PHE A 144 19.67 -12.61 -6.30
C PHE A 144 20.78 -13.55 -5.90
N LYS A 145 21.87 -12.97 -5.42
CA LYS A 145 23.01 -13.69 -4.88
C LYS A 145 23.40 -12.97 -3.61
N LEU A 146 23.17 -13.63 -2.48
CA LEU A 146 23.35 -13.09 -1.14
C LEU A 146 24.09 -14.09 -0.28
N VAL A 147 24.47 -13.67 0.92
CA VAL A 147 25.08 -14.51 1.94
C VAL A 147 24.05 -14.71 3.05
N ASN A 148 23.79 -15.96 3.41
CA ASN A 148 22.92 -16.25 4.53
C ASN A 148 23.65 -16.01 5.87
N HIS A 149 22.88 -15.99 6.96
CA HIS A 149 23.39 -15.87 8.31
C HIS A 149 24.32 -17.02 8.75
N ASP A 150 24.50 -18.10 7.98
CA ASP A 150 25.51 -19.15 8.23
C ASP A 150 26.82 -18.90 7.47
N GLY A 151 26.94 -17.79 6.73
CA GLY A 151 28.09 -17.46 5.89
C GLY A 151 28.11 -18.19 4.54
N LYS A 152 27.02 -18.84 4.15
CA LYS A 152 26.89 -19.54 2.85
C LYS A 152 26.30 -18.61 1.81
N GLN A 153 26.85 -18.66 0.59
CA GLN A 153 26.22 -18.01 -0.55
C GLN A 153 24.93 -18.74 -0.92
N VAL A 154 23.85 -17.98 -1.10
CA VAL A 154 22.52 -18.44 -1.46
C VAL A 154 21.95 -17.59 -2.58
N THR A 155 21.02 -18.19 -3.31
CA THR A 155 20.32 -17.62 -4.45
C THR A 155 18.82 -17.86 -4.33
N GLU A 156 18.03 -17.30 -5.24
CA GLU A 156 16.59 -17.55 -5.31
C GLU A 156 16.27 -19.05 -5.47
N LYS A 157 17.17 -19.80 -6.10
CA LYS A 157 16.98 -21.22 -6.41
C LYS A 157 16.98 -22.10 -5.16
N ASP A 158 17.66 -21.68 -4.10
CA ASP A 158 17.72 -22.41 -2.83
C ASP A 158 16.38 -22.44 -2.09
N PHE A 159 15.45 -21.55 -2.48
CA PHE A 159 14.11 -21.43 -1.92
C PHE A 159 13.03 -22.04 -2.82
N PHE A 160 13.39 -22.62 -3.97
CA PHE A 160 12.42 -23.28 -4.85
C PHE A 160 11.75 -24.47 -4.16
N GLY A 161 10.47 -24.69 -4.49
CA GLY A 161 9.63 -25.72 -3.88
C GLY A 161 9.10 -25.35 -2.48
N LYS A 162 9.43 -24.16 -1.96
CA LYS A 162 8.96 -23.68 -0.66
C LYS A 162 8.21 -22.36 -0.81
N TRP A 163 7.15 -22.21 -0.02
CA TRP A 163 6.55 -20.89 0.17
C TRP A 163 7.49 -20.03 0.99
N THR A 164 7.62 -18.77 0.60
CA THR A 164 8.59 -17.86 1.22
C THR A 164 7.91 -16.54 1.55
N LEU A 165 8.21 -15.97 2.72
CA LEU A 165 7.73 -14.66 3.13
C LEU A 165 8.94 -13.76 3.37
N ILE A 166 9.18 -12.82 2.47
CA ILE A 166 10.37 -11.97 2.46
C ILE A 166 10.04 -10.62 3.08
N TYR A 167 10.84 -10.20 4.05
CA TYR A 167 10.81 -8.87 4.65
C TYR A 167 12.18 -8.19 4.47
N PHE A 168 12.17 -6.93 4.07
CA PHE A 168 13.37 -6.10 3.95
C PHE A 168 13.44 -5.16 5.16
N GLY A 169 14.60 -5.09 5.80
CA GLY A 169 14.83 -4.22 6.95
C GLY A 169 16.31 -4.14 7.31
N PHE A 170 16.64 -3.68 8.51
CA PHE A 170 18.02 -3.58 8.99
C PHE A 170 18.06 -3.82 10.50
N THR A 171 19.19 -4.30 11.02
CA THR A 171 19.26 -4.77 12.43
C THR A 171 19.27 -3.65 13.46
N HIS A 172 19.64 -2.43 13.05
CA HIS A 172 19.72 -1.25 13.91
C HIS A 172 18.44 -0.40 13.91
N CYS A 173 17.31 -0.95 13.46
CA CYS A 173 16.05 -0.22 13.43
C CYS A 173 15.46 -0.15 14.86
N PRO A 174 15.17 1.05 15.40
CA PRO A 174 14.78 1.19 16.82
C PRO A 174 13.43 0.54 17.15
N ASP A 175 12.45 0.62 16.23
CA ASP A 175 11.06 0.22 16.53
C ASP A 175 10.43 -0.67 15.44
N ILE A 176 10.49 -0.27 14.18
CA ILE A 176 9.65 -0.84 13.12
C ILE A 176 10.05 -2.26 12.73
N CYS A 177 11.34 -2.55 12.56
CA CYS A 177 11.78 -3.89 12.15
C CYS A 177 11.51 -4.94 13.22
N PRO A 178 11.82 -4.70 14.52
CA PRO A 178 11.47 -5.65 15.58
C PRO A 178 9.98 -5.99 15.62
N ASP A 179 9.10 -4.98 15.53
CA ASP A 179 7.65 -5.17 15.54
C ASP A 179 7.15 -6.03 14.36
N GLU A 180 7.63 -5.74 13.14
CA GLU A 180 7.25 -6.50 11.95
C GLU A 180 7.80 -7.93 11.97
N LEU A 181 9.01 -8.16 12.51
CA LEU A 181 9.57 -9.50 12.64
C LEU A 181 8.88 -10.35 13.71
N GLN A 182 8.46 -9.75 14.83
CA GLN A 182 7.62 -10.44 15.83
C GLN A 182 6.26 -10.84 15.23
N LYS A 183 5.64 -9.94 14.48
CA LYS A 183 4.40 -10.21 13.75
C LYS A 183 4.57 -11.34 12.74
N LEU A 184 5.66 -11.30 11.97
CA LEU A 184 6.03 -12.33 11.01
C LEU A 184 6.19 -13.69 11.69
N ALA A 185 6.96 -13.76 12.78
CA ALA A 185 7.19 -14.98 13.54
C ALA A 185 5.87 -15.60 14.04
N ALA A 186 5.02 -14.79 14.67
CA ALA A 186 3.72 -15.24 15.15
C ALA A 186 2.79 -15.71 14.02
N ALA A 187 2.82 -15.05 12.86
CA ALA A 187 2.05 -15.45 11.69
C ALA A 187 2.56 -16.79 11.11
N VAL A 188 3.88 -16.99 11.04
CA VAL A 188 4.50 -18.25 10.58
C VAL A 188 4.05 -19.43 11.46
N ASP A 189 4.03 -19.25 12.78
CA ASP A 189 3.55 -20.28 13.70
C ASP A 189 2.06 -20.62 13.49
N LYS A 190 1.21 -19.60 13.24
CA LYS A 190 -0.20 -19.82 12.92
C LYS A 190 -0.38 -20.57 11.59
N ILE A 191 0.39 -20.19 10.56
CA ILE A 191 0.37 -20.86 9.25
C ILE A 191 0.84 -22.31 9.38
N LYS A 192 1.86 -22.57 10.19
CA LYS A 192 2.39 -23.91 10.49
C LYS A 192 1.35 -24.80 11.16
N LYS A 193 0.56 -24.26 12.11
CA LYS A 193 -0.58 -24.95 12.73
C LYS A 193 -1.67 -25.33 11.72
N ALA A 194 -1.83 -24.59 10.63
CA ALA A 194 -2.73 -24.92 9.52
C ALA A 194 -2.17 -25.98 8.56
N GLY A 195 -0.99 -26.57 8.85
CA GLY A 195 -0.35 -27.62 8.04
C GLY A 195 0.41 -27.09 6.83
N ILE A 196 0.69 -25.79 6.77
CA ILE A 196 1.42 -25.15 5.68
C ILE A 196 2.83 -24.79 6.17
N LYS A 197 3.86 -25.21 5.44
CA LYS A 197 5.24 -24.83 5.72
C LYS A 197 5.61 -23.60 4.88
N ILE A 198 6.12 -22.56 5.55
CA ILE A 198 6.61 -21.33 4.93
C ILE A 198 7.99 -21.00 5.51
N VAL A 199 8.86 -20.44 4.69
CA VAL A 199 10.20 -19.97 5.10
C VAL A 199 10.15 -18.45 5.23
N PRO A 200 10.22 -17.89 6.45
CA PRO A 200 10.40 -16.47 6.61
C PRO A 200 11.85 -16.07 6.28
N ILE A 201 12.02 -15.00 5.51
CA ILE A 201 13.32 -14.46 5.11
C ILE A 201 13.40 -12.99 5.51
N PHE A 202 14.47 -12.64 6.21
CA PHE A 202 14.89 -11.26 6.45
C PHE A 202 16.03 -10.90 5.52
N ILE A 203 15.90 -9.83 4.73
CA ILE A 203 16.96 -9.30 3.88
C ILE A 203 17.40 -7.94 4.43
N SER A 204 18.68 -7.84 4.82
CA SER A 204 19.23 -6.56 5.25
C SER A 204 19.35 -5.57 4.09
N VAL A 205 18.94 -4.32 4.32
CA VAL A 205 19.19 -3.18 3.42
C VAL A 205 20.40 -2.34 3.84
N ASP A 206 21.10 -2.73 4.90
CA ASP A 206 22.23 -2.01 5.47
C ASP A 206 23.52 -2.86 5.60
N PRO A 207 24.15 -3.21 4.46
CA PRO A 207 25.29 -4.14 4.43
C PRO A 207 26.57 -3.60 5.10
N GLU A 208 26.64 -2.32 5.44
CA GLU A 208 27.81 -1.73 6.11
C GLU A 208 27.86 -2.04 7.61
N ARG A 209 26.69 -2.18 8.26
CA ARG A 209 26.57 -2.54 9.68
C ARG A 209 26.09 -3.98 9.89
N ASP A 210 25.24 -4.48 9.01
CA ASP A 210 24.61 -5.79 9.14
C ASP A 210 25.51 -6.91 8.57
N THR A 211 26.58 -7.22 9.30
CA THR A 211 27.46 -8.36 9.04
C THR A 211 26.71 -9.70 9.17
N VAL A 212 27.30 -10.78 8.66
CA VAL A 212 26.73 -12.14 8.77
C VAL A 212 26.48 -12.52 10.23
N GLU A 213 27.43 -12.21 11.11
CA GLU A 213 27.35 -12.45 12.55
C GLU A 213 26.23 -11.63 13.20
N GLN A 214 26.14 -10.34 12.86
CA GLN A 214 25.09 -9.46 13.39
C GLN A 214 23.69 -9.93 12.97
N VAL A 215 23.52 -10.24 11.69
CA VAL A 215 22.25 -10.74 11.16
C VAL A 215 21.90 -12.09 11.78
N ARG A 216 22.88 -12.96 12.04
CA ARG A 216 22.67 -14.26 12.70
C ARG A 216 22.11 -14.10 14.10
N GLU A 217 22.70 -13.23 14.92
CA GLU A 217 22.21 -13.02 16.29
C GLU A 217 20.82 -12.38 16.25
N TYR A 218 20.62 -11.39 15.37
CA TYR A 218 19.33 -10.72 15.23
C TYR A 218 18.19 -11.70 14.85
N VAL A 219 18.36 -12.53 13.81
CA VAL A 219 17.26 -13.42 13.36
C VAL A 219 16.93 -14.53 14.37
N LYS A 220 17.91 -14.98 15.16
CA LYS A 220 17.71 -16.00 16.20
C LYS A 220 16.77 -15.54 17.31
N GLU A 221 16.72 -14.23 17.59
CA GLU A 221 15.87 -13.67 18.64
C GLU A 221 14.38 -13.75 18.29
N PHE A 222 14.03 -13.76 16.99
CA PHE A 222 12.63 -13.74 16.55
C PHE A 222 12.06 -15.13 16.30
N HIS A 223 12.73 -15.97 15.50
CA HIS A 223 12.19 -17.28 15.13
C HIS A 223 13.27 -18.25 14.62
N PRO A 224 13.29 -19.53 15.04
CA PRO A 224 14.33 -20.48 14.64
C PRO A 224 14.31 -20.84 13.13
N ASP A 225 13.15 -20.73 12.48
CA ASP A 225 13.03 -20.95 11.02
C ASP A 225 13.32 -19.65 10.20
N LEU A 226 13.66 -18.52 10.84
CA LEU A 226 13.94 -17.25 10.16
C LEU A 226 15.32 -17.23 9.52
N VAL A 227 15.35 -17.05 8.20
CA VAL A 227 16.59 -16.97 7.43
C VAL A 227 16.98 -15.52 7.21
N GLY A 228 18.05 -15.08 7.86
CA GLY A 228 18.68 -13.80 7.56
C GLY A 228 19.60 -13.86 6.35
N LEU A 229 19.50 -12.87 5.46
CA LEU A 229 20.33 -12.66 4.27
C LEU A 229 20.96 -11.27 4.30
N THR A 230 22.25 -11.19 3.97
CA THR A 230 23.03 -9.96 3.79
C THR A 230 23.94 -10.10 2.57
N GLY A 231 24.75 -9.09 2.25
CA GLY A 231 25.64 -9.15 1.09
C GLY A 231 26.45 -7.87 0.93
N THR A 232 27.04 -7.70 -0.25
CA THR A 232 27.71 -6.45 -0.63
C THR A 232 26.70 -5.35 -0.98
N SER A 233 27.12 -4.08 -0.90
CA SER A 233 26.26 -2.94 -1.26
C SER A 233 25.67 -3.03 -2.68
N ASP A 234 26.39 -3.65 -3.63
CA ASP A 234 25.90 -3.87 -4.99
C ASP A 234 24.86 -5.00 -5.05
N GLU A 235 25.07 -6.10 -4.32
CA GLU A 235 24.10 -7.20 -4.22
C GLU A 235 22.79 -6.73 -3.57
N ILE A 236 22.88 -5.98 -2.47
CA ILE A 236 21.72 -5.38 -1.78
C ILE A 236 20.97 -4.42 -2.72
N ARG A 237 21.70 -3.56 -3.43
CA ARG A 237 21.08 -2.64 -4.41
C ARG A 237 20.35 -3.39 -5.52
N ASN A 238 20.92 -4.49 -6.00
CA ASN A 238 20.34 -5.30 -7.07
C ASN A 238 19.07 -6.02 -6.61
N VAL A 239 19.08 -6.64 -5.41
CA VAL A 239 17.89 -7.32 -4.87
C VAL A 239 16.81 -6.29 -4.52
N ALA A 240 17.15 -5.17 -3.88
CA ALA A 240 16.18 -4.11 -3.58
C ALA A 240 15.50 -3.60 -4.87
N ARG A 241 16.26 -3.40 -5.95
CA ARG A 241 15.71 -3.04 -7.27
C ARG A 241 14.80 -4.11 -7.85
N ALA A 242 15.18 -5.39 -7.79
CA ALA A 242 14.39 -6.50 -8.30
C ALA A 242 13.04 -6.62 -7.58
N TYR A 243 13.02 -6.38 -6.27
CA TYR A 243 11.81 -6.43 -5.44
C TYR A 243 11.08 -5.07 -5.34
N ARG A 244 11.59 -4.02 -6.01
CA ARG A 244 11.04 -2.65 -5.99
C ARG A 244 10.97 -2.06 -4.58
N VAL A 245 11.92 -2.43 -3.73
CA VAL A 245 12.08 -1.91 -2.38
C VAL A 245 12.87 -0.62 -2.45
N TYR A 246 12.27 0.46 -1.98
CA TYR A 246 12.98 1.71 -1.73
C TYR A 246 13.74 1.58 -0.42
N TYR A 247 15.00 2.04 -0.42
CA TYR A 247 15.79 2.26 0.78
C TYR A 247 16.68 3.49 0.62
N MET A 248 16.86 4.28 1.68
CA MET A 248 17.72 5.47 1.69
C MET A 248 18.34 5.65 3.07
N LYS A 249 19.64 5.94 3.11
CA LYS A 249 20.32 6.31 4.36
C LYS A 249 19.99 7.75 4.73
N THR A 250 19.64 7.97 5.98
CA THR A 250 19.36 9.27 6.56
C THR A 250 20.34 9.53 7.69
N GLU A 251 21.13 10.59 7.58
CA GLU A 251 22.09 11.00 8.61
C GLU A 251 21.34 11.60 9.81
N GLU A 252 21.68 11.19 11.03
CA GLU A 252 21.22 11.85 12.26
C GLU A 252 22.33 12.70 12.88
N GLU A 253 21.95 13.64 13.74
CA GLU A 253 22.87 14.63 14.37
C GLU A 253 23.95 13.96 15.26
N ASP A 254 23.69 12.74 15.75
CA ASP A 254 24.54 12.02 16.72
C ASP A 254 25.41 10.91 16.10
N SER A 255 25.74 11.01 14.81
CA SER A 255 26.66 10.14 14.05
C SER A 255 26.21 8.70 13.76
N ASP A 256 25.05 8.29 14.27
CA ASP A 256 24.36 7.09 13.79
C ASP A 256 23.40 7.46 12.64
N TYR A 257 23.20 6.57 11.68
CA TYR A 257 22.27 6.79 10.58
C TYR A 257 21.12 5.80 10.63
N LEU A 258 19.94 6.23 10.22
CA LEU A 258 18.83 5.35 9.96
C LEU A 258 18.76 5.01 8.47
N VAL A 259 18.03 3.94 8.17
CA VAL A 259 17.72 3.58 6.80
C VAL A 259 16.20 3.60 6.64
N ASP A 260 15.69 4.59 5.93
CA ASP A 260 14.30 4.59 5.50
C ASP A 260 14.13 3.43 4.52
N HIS A 261 13.18 2.53 4.77
CA HIS A 261 12.87 1.43 3.85
C HIS A 261 11.38 1.12 3.77
N SER A 262 11.00 0.40 2.70
CA SER A 262 9.62 -0.03 2.49
C SER A 262 9.21 -1.09 3.53
N ILE A 263 8.14 -0.83 4.29
CA ILE A 263 7.59 -1.75 5.30
C ILE A 263 6.58 -2.70 4.64
N VAL A 264 7.12 -3.65 3.87
CA VAL A 264 6.33 -4.60 3.06
C VAL A 264 6.90 -6.00 3.20
N MET A 265 6.01 -6.98 3.38
CA MET A 265 6.31 -8.40 3.31
C MET A 265 5.82 -8.98 1.97
N TYR A 266 6.65 -9.73 1.28
CA TYR A 266 6.34 -10.34 -0.01
C TYR A 266 6.13 -11.86 0.14
N LEU A 267 4.94 -12.34 -0.21
CA LEU A 267 4.67 -13.76 -0.35
C LEU A 267 5.11 -14.23 -1.73
N MET A 268 6.11 -15.11 -1.74
CA MET A 268 6.65 -15.73 -2.94
C MET A 268 6.18 -17.18 -3.03
N GLY A 269 5.76 -17.58 -4.22
CA GLY A 269 5.31 -18.92 -4.51
C GLY A 269 6.45 -19.92 -4.74
N PRO A 270 6.14 -21.22 -4.74
CA PRO A 270 7.16 -22.28 -4.75
C PRO A 270 7.73 -22.58 -6.14
N GLU A 271 7.09 -22.14 -7.24
CA GLU A 271 7.43 -22.62 -8.58
C GLU A 271 8.63 -21.90 -9.21
N LYS A 272 9.02 -20.73 -8.71
CA LYS A 272 10.26 -20.00 -9.03
C LYS A 272 10.47 -18.75 -8.16
N MET A 273 9.99 -18.76 -6.92
CA MET A 273 9.84 -17.52 -6.13
C MET A 273 9.07 -16.46 -6.91
N GLU A 274 7.99 -16.84 -7.56
CA GLU A 274 7.12 -15.91 -8.25
C GLU A 274 6.35 -15.08 -7.23
N PHE A 275 6.21 -13.78 -7.51
CA PHE A 275 5.44 -12.90 -6.63
C PHE A 275 3.95 -13.26 -6.66
N VAL A 276 3.40 -13.56 -5.49
CA VAL A 276 1.97 -13.87 -5.30
C VAL A 276 1.23 -12.67 -4.73
N LYS A 277 1.66 -12.17 -3.57
CA LYS A 277 0.98 -11.08 -2.86
C LYS A 277 1.94 -10.32 -1.95
N PHE A 278 1.63 -9.06 -1.67
CA PHE A 278 2.32 -8.26 -0.66
C PHE A 278 1.41 -7.98 0.53
N PHE A 279 2.01 -7.81 1.71
CA PHE A 279 1.37 -7.42 2.95
C PHE A 279 2.11 -6.22 3.53
N GLY A 280 1.43 -5.09 3.68
CA GLY A 280 2.01 -3.89 4.30
C GLY A 280 1.85 -3.88 5.83
N LYS A 281 2.43 -2.85 6.47
CA LYS A 281 2.39 -2.60 7.92
C LYS A 281 1.00 -2.75 8.57
N ASN A 282 -0.06 -2.33 7.88
CA ASN A 282 -1.44 -2.31 8.41
C ASN A 282 -2.05 -3.70 8.66
N ASN A 283 -1.39 -4.78 8.26
CA ASN A 283 -1.84 -6.14 8.58
C ASN A 283 -1.42 -6.48 10.01
N ASP A 284 -2.35 -7.02 10.80
CA ASP A 284 -2.05 -7.68 12.06
C ASP A 284 -1.66 -9.16 11.83
N VAL A 285 -1.33 -9.88 12.91
CA VAL A 285 -0.89 -11.28 12.84
C VAL A 285 -1.95 -12.18 12.20
N ASP A 286 -3.23 -11.99 12.55
CA ASP A 286 -4.34 -12.80 12.04
C ASP A 286 -4.60 -12.55 10.56
N SER A 287 -4.69 -11.28 10.16
CA SER A 287 -4.90 -10.86 8.78
C SER A 287 -3.75 -11.30 7.87
N LEU A 288 -2.51 -11.24 8.37
CA LEU A 288 -1.33 -11.75 7.67
C LEU A 288 -1.41 -13.28 7.49
N ALA A 289 -1.64 -14.03 8.58
CA ALA A 289 -1.71 -15.48 8.54
C ALA A 289 -2.86 -15.99 7.66
N ASP A 290 -4.07 -15.49 7.88
CA ASP A 290 -5.27 -15.86 7.11
C ASP A 290 -5.15 -15.46 5.65
N GLY A 291 -4.58 -14.28 5.39
CA GLY A 291 -4.25 -13.81 4.06
C GLY A 291 -3.33 -14.77 3.33
N VAL A 292 -2.21 -15.17 3.95
CA VAL A 292 -1.26 -16.13 3.38
C VAL A 292 -1.92 -17.49 3.15
N ILE A 293 -2.64 -18.03 4.15
CA ILE A 293 -3.33 -19.34 4.04
C ILE A 293 -4.32 -19.31 2.87
N LYS A 294 -5.07 -18.22 2.72
CA LYS A 294 -6.02 -18.05 1.62
C LYS A 294 -5.34 -18.07 0.26
N GLU A 295 -4.29 -17.28 0.06
CA GLU A 295 -3.56 -17.25 -1.21
C GLU A 295 -2.97 -18.62 -1.55
N ILE A 296 -2.37 -19.31 -0.58
CA ILE A 296 -1.79 -20.65 -0.79
C ILE A 296 -2.86 -21.67 -1.19
N LYS A 297 -4.05 -21.62 -0.58
CA LYS A 297 -5.18 -22.50 -0.94
C LYS A 297 -5.74 -22.19 -2.33
N GLN A 298 -5.74 -20.92 -2.73
CA GLN A 298 -6.18 -20.50 -4.06
C GLN A 298 -5.18 -20.87 -5.14
N TYR A 299 -3.88 -20.81 -4.84
CA TYR A 299 -2.81 -21.19 -5.76
C TYR A 299 -2.82 -22.68 -6.12
N LYS A 300 -3.29 -23.54 -5.20
CA LYS A 300 -3.40 -25.00 -5.44
C LYS A 300 -4.62 -25.41 -6.28
N LYS A 301 -5.56 -24.51 -6.53
CA LYS A 301 -6.77 -24.78 -7.31
C LYS A 301 -6.56 -24.40 -8.77
#